data_AF-A0A1F6GK57-F1
#
_entry.id   AF-A0A1F6GK57-F1
#
_cell.length_a   1.000
_cell.length_b   1.000
_cell.length_c   1.000
_cell.angle_alpha   90.00
_cell.angle_beta   90.00
_cell.angle_gamma   90.00
#
_symmetry.space_group_name_H-M   'P 1'
#
loop_
_entity.id
_entity.type
_entity.pdbx_description
1 polymer ?
#
loop_
_entity_poly.entity_id
_entity_poly.type
_entity_poly.pdbx_seq_one_letter_code
_entity_poly.pdbx_strand_id
1 'polypeptide(L)'
;MHNLLTLNYWFNLRPEPWLLASFRLTVIAFGVMVILGFLANLFIKKNKEDNLKKKFWNKVRNMCLFIGLVGLGLVFARQEGFGFLGMPFLLLLVCLWAIFWAYSIFRYMIRVVPEKREEQKKKEEKEKYL
;
A
#
# COMPACT_ATOMS: atom_id res chain seq x y z
N MET A 1 6.12 3.87 30.62
CA MET A 1 6.41 3.38 29.26
C MET A 1 5.90 1.95 29.15
N HIS A 2 4.89 1.68 28.32
CA HIS A 2 4.41 0.32 28.11
C HIS A 2 5.39 -0.46 27.23
N ASN A 3 5.67 -1.70 27.61
CA ASN A 3 6.50 -2.61 26.81
C ASN A 3 5.77 -2.95 25.49
N LEU A 4 6.35 -2.52 24.36
CA LEU A 4 5.82 -2.78 23.01
C LEU A 4 5.73 -4.27 22.66
N LEU A 5 6.44 -5.13 23.40
CA LEU A 5 6.45 -6.58 23.20
C LEU A 5 5.34 -7.30 23.97
N THR A 6 4.53 -6.58 24.75
CA THR A 6 3.44 -7.22 25.50
C THR A 6 2.19 -7.34 24.64
N LEU A 7 1.57 -8.52 24.62
CA LEU A 7 0.31 -8.77 23.92
C LEU A 7 -0.78 -7.77 24.36
N ASN A 8 -0.81 -7.44 25.66
CA ASN A 8 -1.76 -6.48 26.24
C ASN A 8 -1.69 -5.10 25.60
N TYR A 9 -0.53 -4.67 25.11
CA TYR A 9 -0.42 -3.41 24.39
C TYR A 9 -1.18 -3.46 23.05
N TRP A 10 -0.96 -4.53 22.27
CA TRP A 10 -1.50 -4.66 20.91
C TRP A 10 -3.02 -4.83 20.88
N PHE A 11 -3.56 -5.56 21.86
CA PHE A 11 -5.00 -5.85 21.97
C PHE A 11 -5.72 -4.94 22.97
N ASN A 12 -5.12 -3.79 23.33
CA ASN A 12 -5.79 -2.82 24.18
C ASN A 12 -6.97 -2.17 23.43
N LEU A 13 -8.19 -2.40 23.91
CA LEU A 13 -9.44 -1.81 23.41
C LEU A 13 -9.50 -0.28 23.61
N ARG A 14 -8.77 0.28 24.55
CA ARG A 14 -8.74 1.72 24.84
C ARG A 14 -7.29 2.18 24.95
N PRO A 15 -6.55 2.20 23.84
CA PRO A 15 -5.19 2.67 23.85
C PRO A 15 -5.19 4.18 24.10
N GLU A 16 -4.16 4.65 24.81
CA GLU A 16 -3.97 6.08 24.96
C GLU A 16 -3.69 6.73 23.58
N PRO A 17 -4.13 7.99 23.40
CA PRO A 17 -3.76 8.80 22.26
C PRO A 17 -2.25 8.87 22.10
N TRP A 18 -1.79 9.03 20.86
CA TRP A 18 -0.37 9.18 20.63
C TRP A 18 0.15 10.55 21.07
N LEU A 19 1.43 10.57 21.44
CA LEU A 19 2.19 11.82 21.53
C LEU A 19 2.10 12.58 20.20
N LEU A 20 2.04 13.90 20.29
CA LEU A 20 1.84 14.79 19.14
C LEU A 20 2.84 14.54 18.01
N ALA A 21 4.11 14.23 18.35
CA ALA A 21 5.14 13.92 17.37
C ALA A 21 4.85 12.62 16.59
N SER A 22 4.51 11.55 17.30
CA SER A 22 4.16 10.25 16.69
C SER A 22 2.91 10.36 15.83
N PHE A 23 1.88 11.04 16.33
CA PHE A 23 0.65 11.31 15.59
C PHE A 23 0.94 12.04 14.26
N ARG A 24 1.67 13.17 14.31
CA ARG A 24 2.03 13.93 13.10
C ARG A 24 2.81 13.07 12.11
N LEU A 25 3.81 12.32 12.59
CA LEU A 25 4.62 11.45 11.72
C LEU A 25 3.75 10.42 10.99
N THR A 26 2.84 9.75 11.69
CA THR A 26 1.99 8.71 11.11
C THR A 26 0.96 9.29 10.14
N VAL A 27 0.35 10.45 10.47
CA VAL A 27 -0.56 11.16 9.56
C VAL A 27 0.17 11.60 8.30
N ILE A 28 1.37 12.15 8.41
CA ILE A 28 2.18 12.54 7.24
C ILE A 28 2.53 11.31 6.41
N ALA A 29 2.96 10.21 7.03
CA ALA A 29 3.33 8.99 6.32
C ALA A 29 2.17 8.44 5.47
N PHE A 30 0.99 8.23 6.08
CA PHE A 30 -0.18 7.75 5.33
C PHE A 30 -0.75 8.80 4.38
N GLY A 31 -0.70 10.09 4.73
CA GLY A 31 -1.09 11.19 3.86
C GLY A 31 -0.26 11.23 2.59
N VAL A 32 1.06 11.08 2.70
CA VAL A 32 1.96 10.96 1.54
C VAL A 32 1.59 9.74 0.68
N MET A 33 1.24 8.60 1.28
CA MET A 33 0.77 7.44 0.51
C MET A 33 -0.49 7.75 -0.30
N VAL A 34 -1.47 8.46 0.28
CA VAL A 34 -2.67 8.88 -0.46
C VAL A 34 -2.31 9.78 -1.64
N ILE A 35 -1.43 10.77 -1.43
CA ILE A 35 -0.95 11.67 -2.48
C ILE A 35 -0.27 10.88 -3.60
N LEU A 36 0.64 9.95 -3.26
CA LEU A 36 1.30 9.07 -4.24
C LEU A 36 0.29 8.22 -5.01
N GLY A 37 -0.77 7.74 -4.35
CA GLY A 37 -1.87 7.03 -4.99
C GLY A 37 -2.58 7.87 -6.04
N PHE A 38 -2.87 9.14 -5.74
CA PHE A 38 -3.44 10.06 -6.72
C PHE A 38 -2.46 10.39 -7.85
N LEU A 39 -1.18 10.61 -7.56
CA LEU A 39 -0.14 10.84 -8.58
C LEU A 39 0.01 9.64 -9.53
N ALA A 40 -0.16 8.41 -9.04
CA ALA A 40 -0.14 7.21 -9.87
C ALA A 40 -1.21 7.24 -10.98
N ASN A 41 -2.36 7.92 -10.80
CA ASN A 41 -3.34 8.11 -11.88
C ASN A 41 -2.79 8.89 -13.08
N LEU A 42 -1.90 9.86 -12.84
CA LEU A 42 -1.25 10.61 -13.92
C LEU A 42 -0.37 9.68 -14.75
N PHE A 43 0.39 8.79 -14.09
CA PHE A 43 1.23 7.81 -14.78
C PHE A 43 0.42 6.71 -15.48
N ILE A 44 -0.74 6.32 -14.95
CA ILE A 44 -1.68 5.42 -15.63
C ILE A 44 -2.16 6.04 -16.95
N LYS A 45 -2.53 7.34 -16.93
CA LYS A 45 -2.97 8.06 -18.13
C LYS A 45 -1.84 8.26 -19.14
N LYS A 46 -0.61 8.48 -18.67
CA LYS A 46 0.58 8.63 -19.54
C LYS A 46 0.97 7.33 -20.23
N ASN A 47 0.80 6.18 -19.57
CA ASN A 47 1.19 4.87 -20.10
C ASN A 47 -0.01 4.07 -20.66
N LYS A 48 -0.97 4.73 -21.34
CA LYS A 48 -2.18 4.06 -21.84
C LYS A 48 -1.88 2.94 -22.85
N GLU A 49 -0.85 3.10 -23.66
CA GLU A 49 -0.44 2.17 -24.71
C GLU A 49 0.37 0.98 -24.16
N ASP A 50 1.19 1.21 -23.13
CA ASP A 50 1.95 0.14 -22.47
C ASP A 50 1.08 -0.51 -21.36
N ASN A 51 0.37 -1.57 -21.75
CA ASN A 51 -0.49 -2.34 -20.84
C ASN A 51 0.25 -2.87 -19.60
N LEU A 52 1.55 -3.18 -19.68
CA LEU A 52 2.33 -3.68 -18.55
C LEU A 52 2.63 -2.58 -17.55
N LYS A 53 3.06 -1.40 -18.02
CA LYS A 53 3.28 -0.21 -17.17
C LYS A 53 1.97 0.29 -16.57
N LYS A 54 0.90 0.33 -17.36
CA LYS A 54 -0.45 0.70 -16.87
C LYS A 54 -0.87 -0.21 -15.72
N LYS A 55 -0.68 -1.53 -15.86
CA LYS A 55 -1.02 -2.50 -14.80
C LYS A 55 -0.14 -2.34 -13.57
N PHE A 56 1.15 -2.04 -13.72
CA PHE A 56 2.04 -1.71 -12.60
C PHE A 56 1.51 -0.49 -11.83
N TRP A 57 1.28 0.63 -12.50
CA TRP A 57 0.80 1.86 -11.84
C TRP A 57 -0.59 1.70 -11.22
N ASN A 58 -1.46 0.88 -11.81
CA ASN A 58 -2.73 0.51 -11.19
C ASN A 58 -2.54 -0.24 -9.86
N LYS A 59 -1.57 -1.17 -9.78
CA LYS A 59 -1.26 -1.85 -8.51
C LYS A 59 -0.71 -0.88 -7.47
N VAL A 60 0.22 -0.01 -7.85
CA VAL A 60 0.79 1.02 -6.97
C VAL A 60 -0.32 1.94 -6.45
N ARG A 61 -1.17 2.46 -7.34
CA ARG A 61 -2.33 3.29 -6.97
C ARG A 61 -3.20 2.60 -5.93
N ASN A 62 -3.64 1.38 -6.23
CA ASN A 62 -4.58 0.67 -5.37
C ASN A 62 -3.98 0.40 -3.98
N MET A 63 -2.70 0.00 -3.93
CA MET A 63 -1.99 -0.19 -2.66
C MET A 63 -1.86 1.12 -1.88
N CYS A 64 -1.36 2.18 -2.52
CA CYS A 64 -1.14 3.48 -1.88
C CYS A 64 -2.44 4.10 -1.36
N LEU A 65 -3.52 4.06 -2.14
CA LEU A 65 -4.82 4.58 -1.71
C LEU A 65 -5.44 3.72 -0.60
N PHE A 66 -5.41 2.39 -0.72
CA PHE A 66 -5.98 1.51 0.30
C PHE A 66 -5.23 1.64 1.63
N ILE A 67 -3.91 1.49 1.62
CA ILE A 67 -3.10 1.60 2.84
C ILE A 67 -3.14 3.02 3.42
N GLY A 68 -3.08 4.05 2.56
CA GLY A 68 -3.14 5.44 2.99
C GLY A 68 -4.49 5.79 3.65
N LEU A 69 -5.61 5.45 3.01
CA LEU A 69 -6.94 5.77 3.54
C LEU A 69 -7.29 4.94 4.78
N VAL A 70 -7.04 3.62 4.74
CA VAL A 70 -7.28 2.74 5.90
C VAL A 70 -6.36 3.13 7.05
N GLY A 71 -5.08 3.40 6.77
CA GLY A 71 -4.12 3.87 7.76
C GLY A 71 -4.58 5.16 8.44
N LEU A 72 -4.96 6.18 7.67
CA LEU A 72 -5.51 7.42 8.23
C LEU A 72 -6.78 7.18 9.05
N GLY A 73 -7.69 6.32 8.58
CA GLY A 73 -8.89 5.95 9.32
C GLY A 73 -8.59 5.31 10.67
N LEU A 74 -7.60 4.42 10.74
CA LEU A 74 -7.18 3.79 11.99
C LEU A 74 -6.45 4.76 12.93
N VAL A 75 -5.61 5.65 12.38
CA VAL A 75 -4.95 6.71 13.16
C VAL A 75 -5.99 7.64 13.79
N PHE A 76 -6.99 8.06 13.01
CA PHE A 76 -8.10 8.86 13.50
C PHE A 76 -8.91 8.10 14.56
N ALA A 77 -9.25 6.84 14.30
CA ALA A 77 -9.99 6.00 15.23
C ALA A 77 -9.27 5.88 16.59
N ARG A 78 -7.94 5.72 16.56
CA ARG A 78 -7.12 5.68 17.78
C ARG A 78 -7.11 7.02 18.52
N GLN A 79 -6.99 8.13 17.80
CA GLN A 79 -6.92 9.46 18.41
C GLN A 79 -8.24 9.84 19.12
N GLU A 80 -9.37 9.47 18.53
CA GLU A 80 -10.71 9.67 19.10
C GLU A 80 -11.10 8.60 20.13
N GLY A 81 -10.25 7.59 20.36
CA GLY A 81 -10.50 6.54 21.34
C GLY A 81 -11.62 5.55 20.95
N PHE A 82 -11.87 5.36 19.65
CA PHE A 82 -12.78 4.33 19.17
C PHE A 82 -12.24 2.95 19.56
N GLY A 83 -13.06 2.14 20.24
CA GLY A 83 -12.62 0.91 20.89
C GLY A 83 -11.82 -0.06 20.02
N PHE A 84 -12.52 -0.95 19.30
CA PHE A 84 -11.86 -1.95 18.46
C PHE A 84 -11.03 -1.33 17.33
N LEU A 85 -11.51 -0.26 16.69
CA LEU A 85 -10.83 0.38 15.56
C LEU A 85 -9.56 1.15 15.95
N GLY A 86 -9.43 1.57 17.21
CA GLY A 86 -8.25 2.25 17.71
C GLY A 86 -7.11 1.31 18.12
N MET A 87 -7.36 -0.01 18.15
CA MET A 87 -6.38 -1.00 18.60
C MET A 87 -5.05 -0.90 17.84
N PRO A 88 -3.89 -0.90 18.54
CA PRO A 88 -2.58 -0.87 17.88
C PRO A 88 -2.36 -2.06 16.94
N PHE A 89 -2.98 -3.20 17.22
CA PHE A 89 -2.94 -4.40 16.38
C PHE A 89 -3.42 -4.14 14.95
N LEU A 90 -4.47 -3.34 14.74
CA LEU A 90 -5.01 -3.09 13.40
C LEU A 90 -4.02 -2.30 12.53
N LEU A 91 -3.30 -1.34 13.14
CA LEU A 91 -2.23 -0.62 12.45
C LEU A 91 -1.09 -1.55 12.04
N LEU A 92 -0.71 -2.48 12.93
CA LEU A 92 0.29 -3.50 12.61
C LEU A 92 -0.18 -4.39 11.45
N LEU A 93 -1.44 -4.81 11.46
CA LEU A 93 -2.04 -5.62 10.40
C LEU A 93 -1.99 -4.89 9.05
N VAL A 94 -2.33 -3.60 9.02
CA VAL A 94 -2.24 -2.75 7.82
C VAL A 94 -0.79 -2.65 7.33
N CYS A 95 0.18 -2.46 8.23
CA CYS A 95 1.60 -2.45 7.88
C CYS A 95 2.07 -3.78 7.29
N LEU A 96 1.70 -4.92 7.89
CA LEU A 96 2.03 -6.25 7.37
C LEU A 96 1.39 -6.49 6.00
N TRP A 97 0.13 -6.07 5.83
CA TRP A 97 -0.57 -6.15 4.55
C TRP A 97 0.11 -5.28 3.49
N ALA A 98 0.57 -4.08 3.86
CA ALA A 98 1.32 -3.20 2.97
C ALA A 98 2.62 -3.86 2.50
N ILE A 99 3.35 -4.53 3.38
CA ILE A 99 4.59 -5.26 3.04
C ILE A 99 4.31 -6.40 2.08
N PHE A 100 3.28 -7.22 2.36
CA PHE A 100 2.88 -8.31 1.47
C PHE A 100 2.50 -7.81 0.07
N TRP A 101 1.75 -6.70 0.01
CA TRP A 101 1.34 -6.12 -1.26
C TRP A 101 2.52 -5.49 -2.02
N ALA A 102 3.43 -4.82 -1.32
CA ALA A 102 4.66 -4.28 -1.88
C ALA A 102 5.52 -5.39 -2.51
N TYR A 103 5.65 -6.54 -1.83
CA TYR A 103 6.33 -7.71 -2.37
C TYR A 103 5.67 -8.23 -3.66
N SER A 104 4.33 -8.26 -3.72
CA SER A 104 3.59 -8.63 -4.93
C SER A 104 3.83 -7.66 -6.11
N ILE A 105 3.99 -6.37 -5.83
CA ILE A 105 4.35 -5.35 -6.84
C ILE A 105 5.80 -5.56 -7.32
N PHE A 106 6.73 -5.77 -6.39
CA PHE A 106 8.13 -6.03 -6.71
C PHE A 106 8.30 -7.30 -7.56
N ARG A 107 7.65 -8.40 -7.18
CA ARG A 107 7.63 -9.65 -7.97
C ARG A 107 7.03 -9.42 -9.37
N TYR A 108 5.97 -8.60 -9.47
CA TYR A 108 5.38 -8.27 -10.76
C TYR A 108 6.38 -7.55 -11.68
N MET A 109 7.14 -6.60 -11.14
CA MET A 109 8.13 -5.85 -11.91
C MET A 109 9.31 -6.73 -12.38
N ILE A 110 9.83 -7.61 -11.53
CA ILE A 110 11.04 -8.38 -11.84
C ILE A 110 10.77 -9.65 -12.63
N ARG A 111 9.67 -10.36 -12.38
CA ARG A 111 9.38 -11.64 -13.06
C ARG A 111 8.34 -11.50 -14.16
N VAL A 112 7.20 -10.89 -13.84
CA VAL A 112 6.03 -10.91 -14.75
C VAL A 112 6.21 -9.96 -15.94
N VAL A 113 6.84 -8.80 -15.75
CA VAL A 113 7.08 -7.85 -16.84
C VAL A 113 8.04 -8.40 -17.91
N PRO A 114 9.24 -8.95 -17.57
CA PRO A 114 10.12 -9.49 -18.60
C PRO A 114 9.53 -10.72 -19.29
N GLU A 115 8.94 -11.67 -18.56
CA GLU A 115 8.28 -12.85 -19.14
C GLU A 115 7.23 -12.46 -20.18
N LYS A 116 6.36 -11.49 -19.86
CA LYS A 116 5.32 -11.03 -20.79
C LYS A 116 5.86 -10.29 -22.01
N ARG A 117 7.00 -9.60 -21.88
CA ARG A 117 7.65 -8.96 -23.03
C ARG A 117 8.24 -9.99 -23.97
N GLU A 118 8.80 -11.08 -23.45
CA GLU A 118 9.28 -12.18 -24.28
C GLU A 118 8.15 -12.92 -24.99
N GLU A 119 7.03 -13.16 -24.30
CA GLU A 119 5.84 -13.75 -24.92
C GLU A 119 5.27 -12.88 -26.04
N GLN A 120 5.26 -11.55 -25.87
CA GLN A 120 4.82 -10.61 -26.91
C GLN A 120 5.72 -10.68 -28.13
N LYS A 121 7.05 -10.66 -27.95
CA LYS A 121 8.01 -10.79 -29.07
C LYS A 121 7.86 -12.11 -29.82
N LYS A 122 7.70 -13.23 -29.11
CA LYS A 122 7.50 -14.55 -29.74
C LYS A 122 6.19 -14.63 -30.55
N LYS A 123 5.15 -13.90 -30.13
CA LYS A 123 3.89 -13.81 -30.91
C LYS A 123 4.06 -12.97 -32.16
N GLU A 124 4.70 -11.80 -32.03
CA GLU A 124 5.02 -10.93 -33.17
C GLU A 124 5.91 -11.64 -34.21
N GLU A 125 6.90 -12.42 -33.76
CA GLU A 125 7.73 -13.23 -34.65
C GLU A 125 6.91 -14.29 -35.37
N LYS A 126 6.03 -15.02 -34.68
CA LYS A 126 5.16 -16.04 -35.32
C LYS A 126 4.19 -15.44 -36.33
N GLU A 127 3.61 -14.28 -36.04
CA GLU A 127 2.72 -13.55 -36.96
C GLU A 127 3.47 -13.02 -38.18
N LYS A 128 4.78 -12.75 -38.08
CA LYS A 128 5.60 -12.33 -39.23
C LYS A 128 5.84 -13.47 -40.25
N TYR A 129 5.68 -14.73 -39.85
CA TYR A 129 5.91 -15.91 -40.68
C TYR A 129 4.60 -16.61 -41.11
N LEU A 130 3.45 -16.02 -40.82
CA LEU A 130 2.11 -16.43 -41.28
C LEU A 130 1.59 -15.42 -42.30
#